data_AF-A0A7X7GTW2-F1
#
_entry.id   AF-A0A7X7GTW2-F1
#
_cell.length_a   1.000
_cell.length_b   1.000
_cell.length_c   1.000
_cell.angle_alpha   90.00
_cell.angle_beta   90.00
_cell.angle_gamma   90.00
#
_symmetry.space_group_name_H-M   'P 1'
#
loop_
_entity.id
_entity.type
_entity.pdbx_description
1 polymer ?
#
loop_
_entity_poly.entity_id
_entity_poly.type
_entity_poly.pdbx_seq_one_letter_code
_entity_poly.pdbx_strand_id
1 'polypeptide(L)'
;MSTRFTDPDAWNLTQATIDPTAFGPNAGSARFNESAWCGGGAISQTVTMPPMSVAAPLVLELRAERLPLTNDCLMGGGFTGINLWLEGQVLQLGLHQNMATETVFKREYCLGEAAFGRDVDFRLIVDTERNRCDYDPSCPPPILHEVSIREALADECRSPLGEVLNGRFNSAEGWVLVANQSNGLGGARAEVVDGRLELEGQYSCSNVRATTLLSVPQHSTLPNAALRFDYAGTNGARSRLLYMGGGIEHQLTDELTGAGLSNWSEATICIPDFARGLVNDYRFELMNGLRSCSEADARTFYFDNVQLVSDPACEHEGVRDGGFELGTQLGLSSWDLIDGTESCGNCEGTARILSDSELARSGSRVLALEFAGIEDSGSPRAQTFARIPFATSAGGPALKFWYRKVGSGSGTLSSPAESGIVGSATWTEYTTCFQPREQGQVRTLAFSSLNSGSPSTHYIDDVRFAFDPNCP
;
A
#
# COMPACT_ATOMS: atom_id res chain seq x y z
N MET A 1 3.06 -26.51 -15.88
CA MET A 1 3.70 -27.68 -15.23
C MET A 1 3.56 -27.47 -13.72
N SER A 2 2.91 -28.38 -12.98
CA SER A 2 2.85 -28.30 -11.51
C SER A 2 4.15 -28.89 -10.96
N THR A 3 5.06 -28.01 -10.55
CA THR A 3 6.27 -28.42 -9.82
C THR A 3 5.96 -28.34 -8.34
N ARG A 4 5.76 -29.50 -7.72
CA ARG A 4 5.69 -29.62 -6.26
C ARG A 4 7.09 -29.42 -5.68
N PHE A 5 7.17 -29.01 -4.42
CA PHE A 5 8.41 -28.89 -3.62
C PHE A 5 9.23 -30.20 -3.48
N THR A 6 8.88 -31.27 -4.19
CA THR A 6 9.42 -32.63 -4.07
C THR A 6 10.41 -33.01 -5.18
N ASP A 7 10.69 -32.13 -6.14
CA ASP A 7 11.68 -32.41 -7.19
C ASP A 7 13.03 -31.74 -6.86
N PRO A 8 13.91 -32.35 -6.05
CA PRO A 8 15.19 -31.74 -5.71
C PRO A 8 16.06 -31.39 -6.93
N ASP A 9 15.84 -32.01 -8.09
CA ASP A 9 16.58 -31.71 -9.32
C ASP A 9 16.00 -30.51 -10.10
N ALA A 10 14.74 -30.12 -9.86
CA ALA A 10 14.19 -28.83 -10.30
C ALA A 10 14.58 -27.65 -9.37
N TRP A 11 15.13 -27.96 -8.19
CA TRP A 11 15.52 -27.02 -7.13
C TRP A 11 17.04 -26.95 -6.90
N ASN A 12 17.81 -27.60 -7.77
CA ASN A 12 19.26 -27.62 -7.73
C ASN A 12 19.84 -26.52 -8.62
N LEU A 13 20.04 -25.32 -8.04
CA LEU A 13 21.18 -24.41 -8.31
C LEU A 13 21.09 -23.17 -7.38
N THR A 14 21.70 -23.35 -6.20
CA THR A 14 22.17 -22.36 -5.20
C THR A 14 21.16 -21.56 -4.34
N GLN A 15 21.00 -22.11 -3.11
CA GLN A 15 20.53 -21.56 -1.83
C GLN A 15 19.04 -21.16 -1.68
N ALA A 16 18.17 -22.18 -1.80
CA ALA A 16 17.07 -22.30 -0.84
C ALA A 16 17.59 -23.03 0.41
N THR A 17 17.46 -22.43 1.60
CA THR A 17 17.70 -23.17 2.85
C THR A 17 16.38 -23.79 3.30
N ILE A 18 16.11 -25.03 2.88
CA ILE A 18 15.03 -25.85 3.46
C ILE A 18 15.70 -26.78 4.47
N ASP A 19 15.22 -26.74 5.71
CA ASP A 19 15.70 -27.56 6.83
C ASP A 19 15.80 -29.06 6.42
N PRO A 20 16.93 -29.74 6.67
CA PRO A 20 17.11 -31.17 6.42
C PRO A 20 16.18 -32.10 7.23
N THR A 21 15.28 -31.55 8.04
CA THR A 21 14.25 -32.26 8.78
C THR A 21 12.83 -31.82 8.41
N ALA A 22 12.58 -31.35 7.19
CA ALA A 22 11.25 -30.93 6.74
C ALA A 22 10.12 -31.88 7.21
N PHE A 23 9.37 -31.41 8.23
CA PHE A 23 8.17 -32.03 8.76
C PHE A 23 7.01 -31.03 8.58
N GLY A 24 6.07 -31.40 7.71
CA GLY A 24 4.67 -31.00 7.77
C GLY A 24 3.82 -32.28 7.83
N PRO A 25 2.49 -32.22 7.99
CA PRO A 25 1.68 -33.44 8.00
C PRO A 25 1.80 -34.27 6.71
N ASN A 26 2.31 -33.69 5.60
CA ASN A 26 2.54 -34.34 4.30
C ASN A 26 3.83 -33.86 3.60
N ALA A 27 4.32 -34.63 2.61
CA ALA A 27 5.47 -34.27 1.77
C ALA A 27 5.19 -33.04 0.88
N GLY A 28 6.13 -32.09 0.83
CA GLY A 28 6.08 -30.93 -0.08
C GLY A 28 5.52 -29.64 0.51
N SER A 29 5.48 -29.47 1.84
CA SER A 29 5.11 -28.22 2.49
C SER A 29 6.28 -27.57 3.23
N ALA A 30 6.33 -26.24 3.31
CA ALA A 30 7.35 -25.50 4.06
C ALA A 30 6.75 -24.71 5.23
N ARG A 31 7.50 -24.59 6.33
CA ARG A 31 7.12 -23.83 7.52
C ARG A 31 8.33 -23.05 8.04
N PHE A 32 8.10 -21.82 8.49
CA PHE A 32 9.12 -21.03 9.17
C PHE A 32 9.22 -21.43 10.65
N ASN A 33 10.45 -21.62 11.14
CA ASN A 33 10.69 -21.70 12.58
C ASN A 33 10.79 -20.28 13.19
N GLU A 34 10.78 -20.20 14.52
CA GLU A 34 10.83 -18.94 15.27
C GLU A 34 12.07 -18.08 14.95
N SER A 35 13.23 -18.71 14.79
CA SER A 35 14.46 -17.99 14.42
C SER A 35 14.43 -17.41 12.99
N ALA A 36 13.82 -18.13 12.04
CA ALA A 36 13.62 -17.64 10.68
C ALA A 36 12.54 -16.54 10.65
N TRP A 37 11.52 -16.65 11.47
CA TRP A 37 10.51 -15.61 11.66
C TRP A 37 11.12 -14.29 12.15
N CYS A 38 11.92 -14.34 13.22
CA CYS A 38 12.53 -13.16 13.81
C CYS A 38 13.75 -12.65 13.02
N GLY A 39 14.47 -13.53 12.30
CA GLY A 39 15.66 -13.19 11.53
C GLY A 39 15.42 -12.70 10.11
N GLY A 40 14.17 -12.60 9.65
CA GLY A 40 13.88 -12.28 8.24
C GLY A 40 14.27 -13.42 7.28
N GLY A 41 14.15 -14.66 7.76
CA GLY A 41 14.34 -15.86 6.98
C GLY A 41 13.39 -15.90 5.79
N ALA A 42 13.87 -16.52 4.72
CA ALA A 42 13.16 -16.56 3.46
C ALA A 42 13.25 -17.92 2.79
N ILE A 43 12.25 -18.25 1.99
CA ILE A 43 12.28 -19.37 1.05
C ILE A 43 12.47 -18.76 -0.33
N SER A 44 13.63 -18.98 -0.94
CA SER A 44 14.01 -18.40 -2.24
C SER A 44 14.22 -19.46 -3.33
N GLN A 45 13.83 -19.15 -4.56
CA GLN A 45 14.21 -19.93 -5.75
C GLN A 45 14.36 -18.99 -6.93
N THR A 46 15.46 -19.12 -7.69
CA THR A 46 15.59 -18.41 -8.96
C THR A 46 14.95 -19.21 -10.09
N VAL A 47 14.07 -18.57 -10.88
CA VAL A 47 13.41 -19.19 -12.04
C VAL A 47 13.71 -18.35 -13.29
N THR A 48 14.15 -19.00 -14.35
CA THR A 48 14.34 -18.36 -15.66
C THR A 48 12.99 -18.16 -16.34
N MET A 49 12.62 -16.90 -16.56
CA MET A 49 11.32 -16.56 -17.12
C MET A 49 11.39 -16.32 -18.63
N PRO A 50 10.37 -16.74 -19.40
CA PRO A 50 10.36 -16.53 -20.84
C PRO A 50 10.25 -15.03 -21.18
N PRO A 51 10.74 -14.58 -22.34
CA PRO A 51 10.52 -13.20 -22.80
C PRO A 51 9.03 -12.93 -23.03
N MET A 52 8.56 -11.73 -22.65
CA MET A 52 7.16 -11.32 -22.80
C MET A 52 6.68 -11.35 -24.26
N SER A 53 7.57 -11.14 -25.23
CA SER A 53 7.26 -11.13 -26.66
C SER A 53 6.82 -12.49 -27.23
N VAL A 54 7.08 -13.59 -26.51
CA VAL A 54 6.78 -14.96 -26.97
C VAL A 54 6.00 -15.79 -25.94
N ALA A 55 5.74 -15.22 -24.77
CA ALA A 55 5.02 -15.88 -23.69
C ALA A 55 3.54 -15.49 -23.69
N ALA A 56 2.67 -16.44 -23.32
CA ALA A 56 1.33 -16.10 -22.85
C ALA A 56 1.42 -15.34 -21.51
N PRO A 57 0.38 -14.58 -21.10
CA PRO A 57 0.33 -14.01 -19.75
C PRO A 57 0.50 -15.10 -18.70
N LEU A 58 1.17 -14.79 -17.59
CA LEU A 58 1.49 -15.75 -16.54
C LEU A 58 0.80 -15.38 -15.23
N VAL A 59 0.44 -16.41 -14.47
CA VAL A 59 -0.17 -16.31 -13.14
C VAL A 59 0.73 -17.02 -12.15
N LEU A 60 1.06 -16.32 -11.07
CA LEU A 60 1.60 -16.92 -9.86
C LEU A 60 0.46 -17.43 -8.99
N GLU A 61 0.49 -18.70 -8.66
CA GLU A 61 -0.42 -19.33 -7.71
C GLU A 61 0.32 -19.61 -6.41
N LEU A 62 -0.33 -19.26 -5.31
CA LEU A 62 0.12 -19.54 -3.96
C LEU A 62 -0.96 -20.34 -3.25
N ARG A 63 -0.57 -21.47 -2.64
CA ARG A 63 -1.41 -22.22 -1.73
C ARG A 63 -0.76 -22.31 -0.36
N ALA A 64 -1.49 -21.90 0.67
CA ALA A 64 -1.03 -21.98 2.04
C ALA A 64 -2.16 -22.38 3.00
N GLU A 65 -1.77 -22.79 4.19
CA GLU A 65 -2.64 -23.17 5.29
C GLU A 65 -2.33 -22.32 6.51
N ARG A 66 -3.38 -21.78 7.10
CA ARG A 66 -3.35 -21.05 8.35
C ARG A 66 -3.63 -22.02 9.49
N LEU A 67 -2.72 -22.04 10.45
CA LEU A 67 -2.92 -22.74 11.72
C LEU A 67 -3.89 -21.94 12.61
N PRO A 68 -4.64 -22.59 13.52
CA PRO A 68 -5.59 -21.91 14.40
C PRO A 68 -4.90 -20.77 15.18
N LEU A 69 -5.46 -19.57 15.11
CA LEU A 69 -4.97 -18.39 15.83
C LEU A 69 -5.87 -18.09 17.03
N THR A 70 -5.30 -17.53 18.10
CA THR A 70 -6.07 -16.92 19.19
C THR A 70 -6.58 -15.54 18.76
N ASN A 71 -7.56 -14.99 19.50
CA ASN A 71 -8.07 -13.63 19.25
C ASN A 71 -6.99 -12.55 19.40
N ASP A 72 -6.02 -12.76 20.30
CA ASP A 72 -4.90 -11.83 20.51
C ASP A 72 -4.00 -11.72 19.27
N CYS A 73 -3.90 -12.82 18.51
CA CYS A 73 -3.15 -12.83 17.25
C CYS A 73 -3.83 -12.06 16.11
N LEU A 74 -5.15 -12.12 16.05
CA LEU A 74 -5.97 -11.39 15.08
C LEU A 74 -5.92 -9.86 15.32
N MET A 75 -5.86 -9.45 16.59
CA MET A 75 -5.79 -8.04 17.00
C MET A 75 -4.35 -7.48 17.03
N GLY A 76 -3.35 -8.37 17.05
CA GLY A 76 -1.93 -8.04 17.21
C GLY A 76 -1.15 -7.73 15.92
N GLY A 77 -1.78 -7.84 14.74
CA GLY A 77 -1.08 -7.71 13.45
C GLY A 77 -0.27 -8.95 13.08
N GLY A 78 -0.88 -10.14 13.25
CA GLY A 78 -0.29 -11.42 12.82
C GLY A 78 0.11 -11.43 11.34
N PHE A 79 0.78 -12.51 10.90
CA PHE A 79 1.31 -12.72 9.54
C PHE A 79 0.66 -11.84 8.45
N THR A 80 1.38 -10.84 7.95
CA THR A 80 0.77 -9.83 7.08
C THR A 80 0.87 -10.19 5.62
N GLY A 81 1.93 -10.90 5.21
CA GLY A 81 2.08 -11.32 3.82
C GLY A 81 3.32 -12.13 3.52
N ILE A 82 3.34 -12.60 2.28
CA ILE A 82 4.48 -13.18 1.58
C ILE A 82 4.98 -12.13 0.62
N ASN A 83 6.27 -11.87 0.59
CA ASN A 83 6.83 -11.05 -0.49
C ASN A 83 7.26 -11.94 -1.66
N LEU A 84 7.09 -11.45 -2.89
CA LEU A 84 7.70 -12.03 -4.09
C LEU A 84 8.67 -11.01 -4.66
N TRP A 85 9.89 -11.43 -4.97
CA TRP A 85 10.93 -10.53 -5.47
C TRP A 85 11.07 -10.70 -6.97
N LEU A 86 10.92 -9.58 -7.69
CA LEU A 86 11.03 -9.49 -9.14
C LEU A 86 12.07 -8.39 -9.43
N GLU A 87 13.36 -8.72 -9.32
CA GLU A 87 14.48 -7.83 -9.68
C GLU A 87 14.38 -6.42 -9.06
N GLY A 88 14.44 -6.36 -7.73
CA GLY A 88 14.31 -5.09 -7.01
C GLY A 88 12.88 -4.53 -6.95
N GLN A 89 11.93 -5.14 -7.67
CA GLN A 89 10.51 -5.04 -7.39
C GLN A 89 10.08 -6.07 -6.37
N VAL A 90 9.15 -5.68 -5.49
CA VAL A 90 8.49 -6.60 -4.57
C VAL A 90 7.02 -6.57 -4.87
N LEU A 91 6.51 -7.70 -5.35
CA LEU A 91 5.10 -7.99 -5.32
C LEU A 91 4.82 -8.53 -3.92
N GLN A 92 4.39 -7.64 -3.03
CA GLN A 92 3.85 -8.07 -1.74
C GLN A 92 2.61 -8.92 -2.02
N LEU A 93 2.41 -10.00 -1.28
CA LEU A 93 1.26 -10.91 -1.33
C LEU A 93 0.67 -10.90 0.08
N GLY A 94 -0.15 -9.91 0.35
CA GLY A 94 -0.94 -9.79 1.57
C GLY A 94 -1.79 -11.03 1.81
N LEU A 95 -1.60 -11.64 2.98
CA LEU A 95 -2.43 -12.75 3.44
C LEU A 95 -3.49 -12.26 4.46
N HIS A 96 -3.40 -11.00 4.91
CA HIS A 96 -4.06 -10.54 6.14
C HIS A 96 -5.60 -10.51 6.12
N GLN A 97 -6.26 -10.08 5.03
CA GLN A 97 -7.66 -9.61 5.15
C GLN A 97 -8.76 -10.68 5.07
N ASN A 98 -8.52 -11.82 4.42
CA ASN A 98 -9.57 -12.84 4.22
C ASN A 98 -9.28 -14.17 4.95
N MET A 99 -8.21 -14.25 5.73
CA MET A 99 -7.81 -15.47 6.43
C MET A 99 -8.61 -15.75 7.72
N ALA A 100 -9.55 -14.89 8.12
CA ALA A 100 -10.27 -15.07 9.38
C ALA A 100 -11.19 -16.33 9.39
N THR A 101 -11.56 -16.86 8.22
CA THR A 101 -12.56 -17.94 8.12
C THR A 101 -12.05 -19.22 7.44
N GLU A 102 -10.98 -19.17 6.64
CA GLU A 102 -10.48 -20.32 5.87
C GLU A 102 -9.18 -20.89 6.44
N THR A 103 -9.14 -22.20 6.67
CA THR A 103 -7.95 -22.93 7.16
C THR A 103 -6.92 -23.15 6.04
N VAL A 104 -7.35 -23.34 4.80
CA VAL A 104 -6.48 -23.50 3.62
C VAL A 104 -6.96 -22.54 2.54
N PHE A 105 -6.04 -21.80 1.93
CA PHE A 105 -6.37 -20.81 0.92
C PHE A 105 -5.47 -20.92 -0.32
N LYS A 106 -6.03 -20.46 -1.44
CA LYS A 106 -5.33 -20.25 -2.71
C LYS A 106 -5.39 -18.76 -3.07
N ARG A 107 -4.31 -18.21 -3.59
CA ARG A 107 -4.22 -16.87 -4.16
C ARG A 107 -3.57 -16.93 -5.53
N GLU A 108 -4.01 -16.06 -6.42
CA GLU A 108 -3.59 -16.00 -7.82
C GLU A 108 -3.22 -14.55 -8.13
N TYR A 109 -2.07 -14.34 -8.76
CA TYR A 109 -1.55 -13.02 -9.08
C TYR A 109 -1.05 -13.00 -10.52
N CYS A 110 -1.55 -12.08 -11.32
CA CYS A 110 -1.02 -11.86 -12.67
C CYS A 110 0.40 -11.29 -12.58
N LEU A 111 1.31 -11.85 -13.37
CA LEU A 111 2.68 -11.38 -13.45
C LEU A 111 2.82 -10.28 -14.50
N GLY A 112 3.49 -9.19 -14.15
CA GLY A 112 3.76 -8.05 -15.04
C GLY A 112 5.12 -8.12 -15.73
N GLU A 113 5.45 -7.08 -16.51
CA GLU A 113 6.68 -6.95 -17.30
C GLU A 113 7.97 -7.29 -16.54
N ALA A 114 8.03 -6.98 -15.23
CA ALA A 114 9.18 -7.29 -14.39
C ALA A 114 9.46 -8.79 -14.22
N ALA A 115 8.46 -9.64 -14.44
CA ALA A 115 8.59 -11.09 -14.31
C ALA A 115 9.04 -11.79 -15.61
N PHE A 116 9.28 -11.09 -16.71
CA PHE A 116 9.56 -11.72 -18.01
C PHE A 116 11.00 -11.43 -18.51
N GLY A 117 11.51 -12.37 -19.32
CA GLY A 117 12.75 -12.23 -20.08
C GLY A 117 14.04 -12.28 -19.27
N ARG A 118 13.98 -12.71 -18.00
CA ARG A 118 15.11 -12.71 -17.08
C ARG A 118 14.96 -13.78 -16.00
N ASP A 119 16.03 -14.00 -15.24
CA ASP A 119 16.00 -14.80 -14.03
C ASP A 119 15.34 -14.00 -12.90
N VAL A 120 14.40 -14.62 -12.20
CA VAL A 120 13.60 -14.01 -11.14
C VAL A 120 13.81 -14.76 -9.83
N ASP A 121 14.18 -14.05 -8.75
CA ASP A 121 14.32 -14.64 -7.40
C ASP A 121 12.97 -14.68 -6.67
N PHE A 122 12.29 -15.82 -6.72
CA PHE A 122 11.08 -16.07 -5.95
C PHE A 122 11.41 -16.20 -4.47
N ARG A 123 11.47 -15.08 -3.75
CA ARG A 123 11.80 -15.07 -2.32
C ARG A 123 10.62 -14.75 -1.41
N LEU A 124 10.07 -15.78 -0.80
CA LEU A 124 9.03 -15.67 0.18
C LEU A 124 9.60 -15.30 1.56
N ILE A 125 9.39 -14.05 1.99
CA ILE A 125 9.78 -13.51 3.30
C ILE A 125 8.54 -13.37 4.18
N VAL A 126 8.68 -13.70 5.46
CA VAL A 126 7.68 -13.36 6.48
C VAL A 126 7.64 -11.85 6.69
N ASP A 127 6.51 -11.23 6.38
CA ASP A 127 6.24 -9.85 6.76
C ASP A 127 5.56 -9.79 8.14
N THR A 128 6.13 -8.98 9.04
CA THR A 128 5.54 -8.62 10.32
C THR A 128 5.38 -7.11 10.36
N GLU A 129 4.15 -6.62 10.41
CA GLU A 129 3.83 -5.18 10.55
C GLU A 129 4.39 -4.59 11.86
N ARG A 130 4.63 -5.43 12.87
CA ARG A 130 5.29 -5.02 14.11
C ARG A 130 6.73 -5.51 14.11
N ASN A 131 7.66 -4.63 14.43
CA ASN A 131 9.06 -4.93 14.82
C ASN A 131 9.20 -5.86 16.05
N ARG A 132 8.14 -6.59 16.43
CA ARG A 132 8.16 -7.51 17.56
C ARG A 132 8.63 -8.88 17.06
N CYS A 133 9.89 -9.15 17.36
CA CYS A 133 10.44 -10.51 17.39
C CYS A 133 10.02 -11.27 18.66
N ASP A 134 9.05 -10.76 19.43
CA ASP A 134 8.41 -11.49 20.51
C ASP A 134 7.49 -12.54 19.87
N TYR A 135 8.03 -13.73 19.64
CA TYR A 135 7.25 -14.87 19.19
C TYR A 135 6.12 -15.12 20.20
N ASP A 136 4.89 -14.90 19.76
CA ASP A 136 3.71 -15.36 20.47
C ASP A 136 3.39 -16.78 19.97
N PRO A 137 3.52 -17.82 20.79
CA PRO A 137 3.13 -19.18 20.41
C PRO A 137 1.66 -19.31 20.00
N SER A 138 0.84 -18.31 20.35
CA SER A 138 -0.56 -18.17 19.97
C SER A 138 -0.77 -17.67 18.53
N CYS A 139 0.34 -17.27 17.86
CA CYS A 139 0.45 -16.80 16.47
C CYS A 139 1.37 -17.67 15.60
N PRO A 140 1.06 -18.97 15.37
CA PRO A 140 1.91 -19.80 14.53
C PRO A 140 1.99 -19.28 13.07
N PRO A 141 3.19 -19.34 12.42
CA PRO A 141 3.34 -19.02 11.01
C PRO A 141 2.49 -19.94 10.12
N PRO A 142 2.06 -19.46 8.93
CA PRO A 142 1.36 -20.31 7.97
C PRO A 142 2.26 -21.42 7.44
N ILE A 143 1.63 -22.51 7.02
CA ILE A 143 2.26 -23.62 6.30
C ILE A 143 2.06 -23.36 4.80
N LEU A 144 3.14 -23.38 4.03
CA LEU A 144 3.10 -23.18 2.59
C LEU A 144 3.06 -24.52 1.90
N HIS A 145 2.07 -24.71 1.04
CA HIS A 145 1.83 -25.98 0.36
C HIS A 145 2.33 -25.96 -1.08
N GLU A 146 2.13 -24.85 -1.79
CA GLU A 146 2.49 -24.76 -3.21
C GLU A 146 2.76 -23.31 -3.60
N VAL A 147 3.80 -23.11 -4.41
CA VAL A 147 4.03 -21.89 -5.18
C VAL A 147 4.29 -22.34 -6.61
N SER A 148 3.47 -21.92 -7.56
CA SER A 148 3.58 -22.35 -8.95
C SER A 148 3.32 -21.21 -9.92
N ILE A 149 4.00 -21.23 -11.06
CA ILE A 149 3.72 -20.33 -12.17
C ILE A 149 3.05 -21.13 -13.27
N ARG A 150 1.95 -20.60 -13.79
CA ARG A 150 1.26 -21.19 -14.93
C ARG A 150 0.90 -20.11 -15.94
N GLU A 151 0.60 -20.54 -17.16
CA GLU A 151 -0.07 -19.67 -18.12
C GLU A 151 -1.44 -19.28 -17.57
N ALA A 152 -1.79 -18.01 -17.78
CA ALA A 152 -3.11 -17.49 -17.49
C ALA A 152 -4.13 -18.20 -18.38
N LEU A 153 -5.29 -18.51 -17.80
CA LEU A 153 -6.44 -18.90 -18.57
C LEU A 153 -6.86 -17.74 -19.47
N ALA A 154 -7.64 -18.05 -20.51
CA ALA A 154 -8.32 -17.02 -21.27
C ALA A 154 -9.02 -16.09 -20.28
N ASP A 155 -8.72 -14.80 -20.40
CA ASP A 155 -9.42 -13.71 -19.74
C ASP A 155 -8.99 -13.41 -18.30
N GLU A 156 -8.15 -14.26 -17.73
CA GLU A 156 -7.72 -14.17 -16.33
C GLU A 156 -6.80 -12.96 -16.07
N CYS A 157 -5.88 -12.67 -16.99
CA CYS A 157 -4.96 -11.54 -16.91
C CYS A 157 -5.15 -10.57 -18.08
N ARG A 158 -6.40 -10.19 -18.38
CA ARG A 158 -6.72 -9.19 -19.41
C ARG A 158 -6.34 -7.78 -18.94
N SER A 159 -5.06 -7.48 -18.98
CA SER A 159 -4.55 -6.11 -18.79
C SER A 159 -3.42 -5.88 -19.80
N PRO A 160 -3.69 -5.17 -20.91
CA PRO A 160 -2.64 -4.84 -21.87
C PRO A 160 -1.56 -3.98 -21.21
N LEU A 161 -0.30 -4.25 -21.54
CA LEU A 161 0.82 -3.51 -20.98
C LEU A 161 0.69 -2.01 -21.30
N GLY A 162 0.61 -1.18 -20.26
CA GLY A 162 0.56 0.27 -20.40
C GLY A 162 -0.78 0.86 -20.83
N GLU A 163 -1.85 0.06 -20.88
CA GLU A 163 -3.17 0.53 -21.27
C GLU A 163 -4.23 0.20 -20.21
N VAL A 164 -5.24 1.07 -20.10
CA VAL A 164 -6.41 0.83 -19.27
C VAL A 164 -7.52 0.26 -20.15
N LEU A 165 -7.87 -1.00 -19.94
CA LEU A 165 -8.93 -1.66 -20.70
C LEU A 165 -10.26 -0.92 -20.49
N ASN A 166 -10.91 -0.51 -21.58
CA ASN A 166 -12.13 0.30 -21.58
C ASN A 166 -12.05 1.56 -20.68
N GLY A 167 -10.90 2.24 -20.63
CA GLY A 167 -10.76 3.50 -19.87
C GLY A 167 -11.67 4.66 -20.32
N ARG A 168 -12.24 4.59 -21.53
CA ARG A 168 -13.29 5.51 -22.04
C ARG A 168 -14.72 4.98 -21.84
N PHE A 169 -14.86 3.90 -21.08
CA PHE A 169 -16.13 3.28 -20.71
C PHE A 169 -17.15 3.11 -21.85
N ASN A 170 -16.70 2.68 -23.04
CA ASN A 170 -17.60 2.22 -24.10
C ASN A 170 -18.30 0.90 -23.71
N SER A 171 -17.76 0.20 -22.72
CA SER A 171 -18.34 -0.97 -22.07
C SER A 171 -17.76 -1.11 -20.65
N ALA A 172 -18.32 -2.02 -19.85
CA ALA A 172 -17.79 -2.37 -18.52
C ALA A 172 -16.71 -3.47 -18.55
N GLU A 173 -16.32 -3.97 -19.73
CA GLU A 173 -15.31 -5.03 -19.83
C GLU A 173 -13.97 -4.56 -19.24
N GLY A 174 -13.30 -5.42 -18.47
CA GLY A 174 -12.07 -5.06 -17.74
C GLY A 174 -12.30 -4.36 -16.40
N TRP A 175 -13.57 -4.14 -16.02
CA TRP A 175 -13.95 -3.53 -14.76
C TRP A 175 -14.84 -4.46 -13.94
N VAL A 176 -14.48 -4.68 -12.68
CA VAL A 176 -15.31 -5.34 -11.68
C VAL A 176 -16.07 -4.28 -10.91
N LEU A 177 -17.38 -4.24 -11.13
CA LEU A 177 -18.28 -3.25 -10.52
C LEU A 177 -18.97 -3.86 -9.31
N VAL A 178 -18.88 -3.18 -8.18
CA VAL A 178 -19.49 -3.62 -6.91
C VAL A 178 -20.35 -2.49 -6.37
N ALA A 179 -21.60 -2.80 -6.08
CA ALA A 179 -22.54 -1.88 -5.45
C ALA A 179 -23.36 -2.64 -4.41
N ASN A 180 -22.98 -2.47 -3.14
CA ASN A 180 -23.66 -3.09 -2.00
C ASN A 180 -24.04 -2.00 -1.00
N GLN A 181 -25.16 -2.17 -0.31
CA GLN A 181 -25.48 -1.35 0.86
C GLN A 181 -25.37 -2.17 2.13
N SER A 182 -24.70 -1.58 3.13
CA SER A 182 -24.47 -2.21 4.43
C SER A 182 -25.75 -2.35 5.28
N ASN A 183 -26.81 -1.60 4.97
CA ASN A 183 -28.09 -1.61 5.69
C ASN A 183 -29.21 -2.45 4.99
N GLY A 184 -28.94 -3.02 3.81
CA GLY A 184 -29.92 -3.81 3.05
C GLY A 184 -31.07 -3.01 2.39
N LEU A 185 -31.04 -1.68 2.40
CA LEU A 185 -32.15 -0.82 1.94
C LEU A 185 -32.20 -0.60 0.41
N GLY A 186 -31.21 -1.11 -0.35
CA GLY A 186 -31.14 -0.96 -1.81
C GLY A 186 -30.85 0.48 -2.27
N GLY A 187 -30.50 0.67 -3.55
CA GLY A 187 -30.16 1.99 -4.11
C GLY A 187 -28.66 2.31 -4.11
N ALA A 188 -27.80 1.30 -4.21
CA ALA A 188 -26.40 1.49 -4.59
C ALA A 188 -26.26 1.05 -6.05
N ARG A 189 -25.46 1.76 -6.85
CA ARG A 189 -25.27 1.47 -8.27
C ARG A 189 -23.81 1.65 -8.66
N ALA A 190 -23.28 0.72 -9.44
CA ALA A 190 -21.98 0.82 -10.09
C ALA A 190 -22.14 0.27 -11.50
N GLU A 191 -22.11 1.14 -12.52
CA GLU A 191 -22.32 0.74 -13.91
C GLU A 191 -21.68 1.70 -14.90
N VAL A 192 -21.64 1.30 -16.17
CA VAL A 192 -21.21 2.16 -17.27
C VAL A 192 -22.45 2.70 -17.99
N VAL A 193 -22.59 4.02 -18.02
CA VAL A 193 -23.75 4.75 -18.58
C VAL A 193 -23.25 5.86 -19.48
N ASP A 194 -23.81 5.99 -20.69
CA ASP A 194 -23.50 7.09 -21.60
C ASP A 194 -22.00 7.33 -21.84
N GLY A 195 -21.20 6.26 -21.87
CA GLY A 195 -19.75 6.34 -22.10
C GLY A 195 -18.92 6.72 -20.87
N ARG A 196 -19.46 6.63 -19.65
CA ARG A 196 -18.74 6.92 -18.39
C ARG A 196 -19.04 5.87 -17.33
N LEU A 197 -18.14 5.73 -16.36
CA LEU A 197 -18.40 4.96 -15.14
C LEU A 197 -19.21 5.80 -14.16
N GLU A 198 -20.29 5.24 -13.62
CA GLU A 198 -21.17 5.82 -12.61
C GLU A 198 -21.08 5.01 -11.31
N LEU A 199 -20.74 5.70 -10.21
CA LEU A 199 -20.79 5.19 -8.84
C LEU A 199 -21.84 6.00 -8.07
N GLU A 200 -22.95 5.37 -7.68
CA GLU A 200 -24.04 6.02 -6.96
C GLU A 200 -24.35 5.30 -5.63
N GLY A 201 -24.52 6.09 -4.57
CA GLY A 201 -25.05 5.62 -3.28
C GLY A 201 -26.20 6.50 -2.81
N GLN A 202 -27.31 5.88 -2.38
CA GLN A 202 -28.48 6.58 -1.83
C GLN A 202 -28.39 6.83 -0.32
N TYR A 203 -27.48 6.14 0.38
CA TYR A 203 -27.27 6.24 1.83
C TYR A 203 -25.78 6.38 2.15
N SER A 204 -25.48 6.90 3.35
CA SER A 204 -24.11 7.24 3.76
C SER A 204 -23.13 6.08 3.66
N CYS A 205 -23.53 4.85 4.02
CA CYS A 205 -22.62 3.70 4.09
C CYS A 205 -22.78 2.73 2.90
N SER A 206 -22.74 3.27 1.69
CA SER A 206 -22.82 2.47 0.46
C SER A 206 -21.40 2.00 0.07
N ASN A 207 -21.22 0.68 -0.10
CA ASN A 207 -19.98 0.12 -0.64
C ASN A 207 -20.10 0.08 -2.17
N VAL A 208 -19.64 1.16 -2.82
CA VAL A 208 -19.78 1.38 -4.26
C VAL A 208 -18.42 1.65 -4.86
N ARG A 209 -17.98 0.78 -5.76
CA ARG A 209 -16.62 0.79 -6.29
C ARG A 209 -16.53 0.13 -7.65
N ALA A 210 -15.51 0.53 -8.42
CA ALA A 210 -15.12 -0.09 -9.67
C ALA A 210 -13.63 -0.42 -9.60
N THR A 211 -13.28 -1.67 -9.86
CA THR A 211 -11.90 -2.17 -9.81
C THR A 211 -11.46 -2.60 -11.20
N THR A 212 -10.26 -2.23 -11.61
CA THR A 212 -9.64 -2.72 -12.85
C THR A 212 -8.24 -3.25 -12.55
N LEU A 213 -7.81 -4.22 -13.34
CA LEU A 213 -6.46 -4.77 -13.29
C LEU A 213 -5.58 -3.98 -14.27
N LEU A 214 -4.49 -3.40 -13.78
CA LEU A 214 -3.58 -2.56 -14.58
C LEU A 214 -2.16 -3.12 -14.60
N SER A 215 -1.64 -3.39 -15.80
CA SER A 215 -0.25 -3.73 -16.07
C SER A 215 0.56 -2.46 -16.29
N VAL A 216 1.22 -1.97 -15.23
CA VAL A 216 2.04 -0.76 -15.31
C VAL A 216 3.41 -1.10 -15.88
N PRO A 217 3.88 -0.46 -16.97
CA PRO A 217 5.20 -0.73 -17.52
C PRO A 217 6.34 -0.36 -16.57
N GLN A 218 7.51 -0.94 -16.79
CA GLN A 218 8.74 -0.53 -16.15
C GLN A 218 9.11 0.91 -16.55
N HIS A 219 9.92 1.57 -15.71
CA HIS A 219 10.35 2.95 -15.96
C HIS A 219 11.06 3.15 -17.30
N SER A 220 11.77 2.13 -17.80
CA SER A 220 12.41 2.15 -19.12
C SER A 220 11.42 2.25 -20.29
N THR A 221 10.20 1.77 -20.09
CA THR A 221 9.14 1.70 -21.12
C THR A 221 8.19 2.89 -20.98
N LEU A 222 7.83 3.24 -19.74
CA LEU A 222 7.02 4.41 -19.43
C LEU A 222 7.65 5.19 -18.26
N PRO A 223 8.49 6.21 -18.53
CA PRO A 223 9.05 7.03 -17.47
C PRO A 223 7.93 7.83 -16.79
N ASN A 224 8.10 8.13 -15.52
CA ASN A 224 7.20 8.98 -14.73
C ASN A 224 5.71 8.61 -14.88
N ALA A 225 5.43 7.30 -14.78
CA ALA A 225 4.10 6.75 -14.98
C ALA A 225 3.06 7.42 -14.04
N ALA A 226 1.93 7.82 -14.61
CA ALA A 226 0.81 8.42 -13.91
C ALA A 226 -0.53 7.90 -14.48
N LEU A 227 -1.56 7.83 -13.64
CA LEU A 227 -2.93 7.58 -14.05
C LEU A 227 -3.65 8.91 -14.21
N ARG A 228 -4.09 9.22 -15.42
CA ARG A 228 -4.88 10.41 -15.74
C ARG A 228 -6.33 10.01 -16.01
N PHE A 229 -7.27 10.77 -15.47
CA PHE A 229 -8.70 10.52 -15.66
C PHE A 229 -9.52 11.80 -15.44
N ASP A 230 -10.69 11.84 -16.05
CA ASP A 230 -11.70 12.86 -15.81
C ASP A 230 -12.68 12.38 -14.74
N TYR A 231 -13.14 13.29 -13.88
CA TYR A 231 -14.15 12.99 -12.88
C TYR A 231 -15.15 14.13 -12.69
N ALA A 232 -16.36 13.79 -12.26
CA ALA A 232 -17.37 14.73 -11.79
C ALA A 232 -18.18 14.08 -10.67
N GLY A 233 -18.82 14.87 -9.82
CA GLY A 233 -19.65 14.30 -8.75
C GLY A 233 -20.67 15.29 -8.24
N THR A 234 -21.73 14.82 -7.58
CA THR A 234 -22.67 15.69 -6.87
C THR A 234 -21.93 16.58 -5.85
N ASN A 235 -22.42 17.79 -5.60
CA ASN A 235 -21.77 18.73 -4.67
C ASN A 235 -21.47 18.09 -3.31
N GLY A 236 -20.19 18.07 -2.92
CA GLY A 236 -19.74 17.54 -1.63
C GLY A 236 -19.72 16.00 -1.54
N ALA A 237 -20.08 15.29 -2.61
CA ALA A 237 -19.75 13.86 -2.68
C ALA A 237 -18.23 13.71 -2.74
N ARG A 238 -17.75 12.55 -2.27
CA ARG A 238 -16.33 12.25 -2.19
C ARG A 238 -16.03 10.88 -2.76
N SER A 239 -14.90 10.78 -3.46
CA SER A 239 -14.38 9.53 -3.98
C SER A 239 -12.87 9.46 -3.79
N ARG A 240 -12.28 8.29 -3.96
CA ARG A 240 -10.84 8.07 -3.86
C ARG A 240 -10.38 7.02 -4.86
N LEU A 241 -9.12 7.12 -5.26
CA LEU A 241 -8.43 6.08 -6.02
C LEU A 241 -7.52 5.29 -5.07
N LEU A 242 -7.70 3.97 -5.08
CA LEU A 242 -6.94 3.02 -4.29
C LEU A 242 -6.12 2.13 -5.22
N TYR A 243 -4.92 1.78 -4.79
CA TYR A 243 -4.09 0.73 -5.33
C TYR A 243 -4.16 -0.47 -4.40
N MET A 244 -4.38 -1.66 -4.95
CA MET A 244 -4.35 -2.90 -4.19
C MET A 244 -3.23 -3.77 -4.74
N GLY A 245 -2.10 -3.74 -4.04
CA GLY A 245 -0.94 -4.57 -4.34
C GLY A 245 -0.90 -5.72 -3.37
N GLY A 246 -0.94 -6.95 -3.87
CA GLY A 246 -0.82 -8.12 -3.02
C GLY A 246 -1.99 -8.49 -2.14
N GLY A 247 -3.02 -7.65 -2.03
CA GLY A 247 -4.03 -7.77 -0.97
C GLY A 247 -3.83 -6.77 0.18
N ILE A 248 -2.93 -5.79 0.02
CA ILE A 248 -2.86 -4.59 0.85
C ILE A 248 -3.42 -3.42 0.04
N GLU A 249 -4.30 -2.66 0.69
CA GLU A 249 -4.92 -1.47 0.12
C GLU A 249 -4.09 -0.23 0.46
N HIS A 250 -3.72 0.53 -0.56
CA HIS A 250 -3.01 1.80 -0.45
C HIS A 250 -3.84 2.88 -1.12
N GLN A 251 -4.06 3.97 -0.41
CA GLN A 251 -4.74 5.12 -0.96
C GLN A 251 -3.75 5.96 -1.77
N LEU A 252 -4.05 6.20 -3.07
CA LEU A 252 -3.17 6.93 -3.99
C LEU A 252 -3.52 8.41 -4.14
N THR A 253 -4.70 8.80 -3.68
CA THR A 253 -5.23 10.17 -3.68
C THR A 253 -5.67 10.53 -2.28
N ASP A 254 -5.77 11.80 -1.91
CA ASP A 254 -6.67 12.20 -0.84
C ASP A 254 -8.15 11.96 -1.28
N GLU A 255 -9.04 12.91 -1.05
CA GLU A 255 -10.45 12.83 -1.44
C GLU A 255 -10.70 13.63 -2.72
N LEU A 256 -11.11 12.96 -3.79
CA LEU A 256 -11.72 13.61 -4.97
C LEU A 256 -13.07 14.16 -4.54
N THR A 257 -13.27 15.47 -4.66
CA THR A 257 -14.53 16.13 -4.25
C THR A 257 -15.37 16.57 -5.44
N GLY A 258 -16.66 16.23 -5.42
CA GLY A 258 -17.61 16.59 -6.46
C GLY A 258 -18.04 18.05 -6.37
N ALA A 259 -18.02 18.75 -7.51
CA ALA A 259 -18.42 20.15 -7.65
C ALA A 259 -19.71 20.33 -8.48
N GLY A 260 -20.47 19.26 -8.69
CA GLY A 260 -21.65 19.20 -9.55
C GLY A 260 -21.42 18.27 -10.75
N LEU A 261 -22.47 17.54 -11.17
CA LEU A 261 -22.37 16.51 -12.23
C LEU A 261 -22.05 17.07 -13.63
N SER A 262 -22.16 18.38 -13.82
CA SER A 262 -21.77 19.08 -15.06
C SER A 262 -20.36 19.66 -15.01
N ASN A 263 -19.71 19.66 -13.83
CA ASN A 263 -18.44 20.30 -13.60
C ASN A 263 -17.34 19.23 -13.53
N TRP A 264 -16.85 18.86 -14.72
CA TRP A 264 -15.78 17.89 -14.88
C TRP A 264 -14.43 18.51 -14.55
N SER A 265 -13.60 17.72 -13.88
CA SER A 265 -12.21 18.02 -13.56
C SER A 265 -11.33 16.88 -14.07
N GLU A 266 -10.11 17.19 -14.49
CA GLU A 266 -9.08 16.21 -14.80
C GLU A 266 -8.18 16.03 -13.57
N ALA A 267 -7.79 14.78 -13.27
CA ALA A 267 -6.79 14.45 -12.27
C ALA A 267 -5.68 13.62 -12.89
N THR A 268 -4.43 13.88 -12.48
CA THR A 268 -3.26 13.07 -12.82
C THR A 268 -2.56 12.60 -11.55
N ILE A 269 -2.54 11.29 -11.33
CA ILE A 269 -2.04 10.66 -10.10
C ILE A 269 -0.80 9.84 -10.42
N CYS A 270 0.35 10.23 -9.86
CA CYS A 270 1.59 9.49 -10.05
C CYS A 270 1.48 8.05 -9.54
N ILE A 271 1.93 7.10 -10.36
CA ILE A 271 2.03 5.70 -9.98
C ILE A 271 3.31 5.51 -9.14
N PRO A 272 3.21 4.91 -7.94
CA PRO A 272 4.37 4.64 -7.11
C PRO A 272 5.38 3.75 -7.84
N ASP A 273 6.68 4.01 -7.63
CA ASP A 273 7.75 3.23 -8.26
C ASP A 273 7.65 1.73 -7.99
N PHE A 274 7.13 1.37 -6.82
CA PHE A 274 6.98 -0.02 -6.41
C PHE A 274 5.89 -0.79 -7.16
N ALA A 275 4.98 -0.09 -7.86
CA ALA A 275 3.92 -0.69 -8.66
C ALA A 275 4.34 -0.89 -10.13
N ARG A 276 5.48 -0.33 -10.56
CA ARG A 276 5.96 -0.39 -11.94
C ARG A 276 6.48 -1.77 -12.30
N GLY A 277 6.18 -2.22 -13.52
CA GLY A 277 6.48 -3.56 -14.00
C GLY A 277 5.61 -4.67 -13.40
N LEU A 278 4.59 -4.32 -12.61
CA LEU A 278 3.67 -5.26 -11.96
C LEU A 278 2.26 -5.12 -12.55
N VAL A 279 1.42 -6.13 -12.26
CA VAL A 279 -0.01 -6.11 -12.55
C VAL A 279 -0.75 -6.04 -11.22
N ASN A 280 -1.49 -4.96 -10.97
CA ASN A 280 -2.18 -4.74 -9.71
C ASN A 280 -3.58 -4.17 -9.94
N ASP A 281 -4.42 -4.26 -8.91
CA ASP A 281 -5.75 -3.70 -8.95
C ASP A 281 -5.74 -2.21 -8.61
N TYR A 282 -6.50 -1.44 -9.38
CA TYR A 282 -6.79 -0.03 -9.14
C TYR A 282 -8.29 0.14 -8.98
N ARG A 283 -8.69 0.88 -7.95
CA ARG A 283 -10.09 0.94 -7.52
C ARG A 283 -10.54 2.37 -7.29
N PHE A 284 -11.53 2.79 -8.06
CA PHE A 284 -12.33 3.97 -7.74
C PHE A 284 -13.39 3.56 -6.73
N GLU A 285 -13.51 4.33 -5.64
CA GLU A 285 -14.45 4.05 -4.58
C GLU A 285 -15.21 5.31 -4.16
N LEU A 286 -16.54 5.22 -4.09
CA LEU A 286 -17.37 6.25 -3.47
C LEU A 286 -17.17 6.18 -1.96
N MET A 287 -16.67 7.26 -1.37
CA MET A 287 -16.42 7.30 0.08
C MET A 287 -17.74 7.34 0.85
N ASN A 288 -17.73 6.91 2.11
CA ASN A 288 -18.91 7.02 2.95
C ASN A 288 -19.30 8.49 3.21
N GLY A 289 -20.60 8.69 3.45
CA GLY A 289 -21.15 9.96 3.89
C GLY A 289 -20.66 10.28 5.29
N LEU A 290 -20.74 11.55 5.68
CA LEU A 290 -20.39 12.00 7.03
C LEU A 290 -21.51 11.74 8.06
N ARG A 291 -22.55 11.00 7.66
CA ARG A 291 -23.77 10.77 8.44
C ARG A 291 -23.94 9.30 8.79
N SER A 292 -24.96 8.98 9.59
CA SER A 292 -25.27 7.60 9.94
C SER A 292 -25.66 6.76 8.71
N CYS A 293 -25.41 5.45 8.77
CA CYS A 293 -25.66 4.54 7.64
C CYS A 293 -27.13 4.41 7.24
N SER A 294 -28.06 4.76 8.11
CA SER A 294 -29.50 4.75 7.84
C SER A 294 -30.01 6.04 7.21
N GLU A 295 -29.20 7.11 7.22
CA GLU A 295 -29.58 8.39 6.65
C GLU A 295 -29.38 8.42 5.14
N ALA A 296 -30.40 8.94 4.46
CA ALA A 296 -30.36 9.19 3.02
C ALA A 296 -29.28 10.23 2.73
N ASP A 297 -28.42 9.90 1.79
CA ASP A 297 -27.27 10.69 1.37
C ASP A 297 -26.97 10.34 -0.10
N ALA A 298 -27.84 10.85 -0.98
CA ALA A 298 -27.79 10.61 -2.41
C ALA A 298 -26.57 11.29 -3.01
N ARG A 299 -25.64 10.47 -3.50
CA ARG A 299 -24.34 10.90 -4.00
C ARG A 299 -24.00 10.11 -5.25
N THR A 300 -23.49 10.82 -6.25
CA THR A 300 -23.05 10.21 -7.50
C THR A 300 -21.66 10.72 -7.85
N PHE A 301 -20.81 9.82 -8.32
CA PHE A 301 -19.51 10.12 -8.91
C PHE A 301 -19.42 9.50 -10.31
N TYR A 302 -18.85 10.27 -11.21
CA TYR A 302 -18.54 9.87 -12.58
C TYR A 302 -17.04 9.84 -12.80
N PHE A 303 -16.59 8.88 -13.59
CA PHE A 303 -15.24 8.80 -14.10
C PHE A 303 -15.26 8.54 -15.61
N ASP A 304 -14.32 9.14 -16.33
CA ASP A 304 -14.11 8.90 -17.76
C ASP A 304 -12.62 9.09 -18.14
N ASN A 305 -12.26 8.68 -19.37
CA ASN A 305 -10.96 8.87 -20.00
C ASN A 305 -9.76 8.40 -19.17
N VAL A 306 -9.92 7.30 -18.43
CA VAL A 306 -8.86 6.71 -17.60
C VAL A 306 -7.74 6.19 -18.50
N GLN A 307 -6.53 6.71 -18.33
CA GLN A 307 -5.37 6.43 -19.16
C GLN A 307 -4.10 6.38 -18.33
N LEU A 308 -3.19 5.48 -18.69
CA LEU A 308 -1.82 5.53 -18.20
C LEU A 308 -1.01 6.48 -19.10
N VAL A 309 -0.30 7.42 -18.48
CA VAL A 309 0.48 8.45 -19.16
C VAL A 309 1.87 8.58 -18.54
N SER A 310 2.80 9.22 -19.25
CA SER A 310 4.08 9.67 -18.71
C SER A 310 3.95 11.15 -18.37
N ASP A 311 3.95 11.51 -17.08
CA ASP A 311 3.84 12.90 -16.63
C ASP A 311 5.15 13.36 -15.99
N PRO A 312 5.84 14.39 -16.51
CA PRO A 312 7.07 14.92 -15.91
C PRO A 312 6.94 15.34 -14.44
N ALA A 313 5.74 15.72 -13.96
CA ALA A 313 5.51 16.04 -12.56
C ALA A 313 5.64 14.82 -11.62
N CYS A 314 5.69 13.60 -12.18
CA CYS A 314 5.84 12.35 -11.43
C CYS A 314 7.28 11.83 -11.37
N GLU A 315 8.26 12.66 -11.73
CA GLU A 315 9.69 12.33 -11.67
C GLU A 315 10.21 12.35 -10.23
N HIS A 316 10.08 11.23 -9.51
CA HIS A 316 10.64 11.08 -8.16
C HIS A 316 11.23 9.69 -7.95
N GLU A 317 12.42 9.63 -7.35
CA GLU A 317 12.97 8.45 -6.70
C GLU A 317 12.86 8.62 -5.17
N GLY A 318 12.40 7.60 -4.45
CA GLY A 318 12.41 7.57 -2.98
C GLY A 318 11.06 7.87 -2.32
N VAL A 319 11.06 8.71 -1.27
CA VAL A 319 9.83 9.08 -0.54
C VAL A 319 9.09 10.14 -1.35
N ARG A 320 7.89 9.79 -1.83
CA ARG A 320 7.05 10.72 -2.59
C ARG A 320 6.73 11.94 -1.74
N ASP A 321 6.98 13.12 -2.30
CA ASP A 321 6.70 14.42 -1.68
C ASP A 321 7.26 14.56 -0.25
N GLY A 322 8.49 14.09 -0.02
CA GLY A 322 9.10 14.15 1.31
C GLY A 322 9.30 15.56 1.87
N GLY A 323 9.35 16.58 1.02
CA GLY A 323 9.35 18.00 1.40
C GLY A 323 7.97 18.65 1.36
N PHE A 324 6.90 17.89 1.07
CA PHE A 324 5.51 18.38 1.04
C PHE A 324 5.23 19.53 0.03
N GLU A 325 6.10 19.71 -0.97
CA GLU A 325 6.10 20.81 -1.93
C GLU A 325 5.13 20.61 -3.11
N LEU A 326 4.78 19.36 -3.44
CA LEU A 326 3.79 19.09 -4.50
C LEU A 326 2.44 19.73 -4.16
N GLY A 327 2.21 19.90 -2.86
CA GLY A 327 1.06 20.58 -2.34
C GLY A 327 -0.25 19.89 -2.70
N THR A 328 -1.34 20.51 -2.31
CA THR A 328 -2.67 20.14 -2.77
C THR A 328 -2.91 20.65 -4.20
N GLN A 329 -2.15 20.18 -5.19
CA GLN A 329 -2.60 20.34 -6.57
C GLN A 329 -3.97 19.65 -6.67
N LEU A 330 -5.02 20.44 -6.89
CA LEU A 330 -6.42 20.02 -6.86
C LEU A 330 -6.97 19.52 -5.50
N GLY A 331 -6.31 19.83 -4.38
CA GLY A 331 -6.75 19.28 -3.07
C GLY A 331 -6.15 17.92 -2.72
N LEU A 332 -5.18 17.42 -3.49
CA LEU A 332 -4.62 16.07 -3.33
C LEU A 332 -3.19 16.08 -2.80
N SER A 333 -3.00 15.67 -1.56
CA SER A 333 -1.72 15.29 -0.95
C SER A 333 -1.32 13.88 -1.40
N SER A 334 -0.01 13.60 -1.39
CA SER A 334 0.51 12.23 -1.51
C SER A 334 0.72 11.54 -0.15
N TRP A 335 0.40 12.27 0.92
CA TRP A 335 0.35 11.83 2.30
C TRP A 335 -1.09 11.86 2.78
N ASP A 336 -1.55 10.72 3.29
CA ASP A 336 -2.82 10.59 3.98
C ASP A 336 -2.73 11.27 5.35
N LEU A 337 -3.53 12.32 5.53
CA LEU A 337 -3.57 13.15 6.74
C LEU A 337 -4.74 12.71 7.61
N ILE A 338 -4.43 12.21 8.79
CA ILE A 338 -5.39 11.62 9.72
C ILE A 338 -5.42 12.47 10.98
N ASP A 339 -6.56 13.13 11.17
CA ASP A 339 -6.86 13.83 12.40
C ASP A 339 -7.04 12.83 13.55
N GLY A 340 -6.53 13.20 14.71
CA GLY A 340 -6.70 12.43 15.92
C GLY A 340 -8.06 12.76 16.52
N THR A 341 -9.06 11.91 16.27
CA THR A 341 -10.40 12.03 16.87
C THR A 341 -10.72 10.80 17.71
N GLU A 342 -10.88 10.97 19.02
CA GLU A 342 -11.46 9.95 19.89
C GLU A 342 -12.64 10.49 20.70
N SER A 343 -13.43 9.56 21.25
CA SER A 343 -14.70 9.71 21.97
C SER A 343 -14.80 10.76 23.10
N CYS A 344 -13.71 11.42 23.47
CA CYS A 344 -13.73 12.58 24.36
C CYS A 344 -13.93 13.83 23.50
N GLY A 345 -15.16 14.36 23.44
CA GLY A 345 -15.60 15.39 22.48
C GLY A 345 -14.90 16.76 22.45
N ASN A 346 -13.66 16.88 22.97
CA ASN A 346 -12.76 18.04 22.85
C ASN A 346 -11.28 17.63 22.63
N CYS A 347 -10.97 16.34 22.43
CA CYS A 347 -9.61 15.85 22.18
C CYS A 347 -9.32 15.88 20.67
N GLU A 348 -8.94 17.05 20.15
CA GLU A 348 -8.66 17.22 18.73
C GLU A 348 -7.15 17.25 18.48
N GLY A 349 -6.67 16.29 17.71
CA GLY A 349 -5.39 16.40 17.01
C GLY A 349 -5.64 16.64 15.53
N THR A 350 -4.83 17.47 14.88
CA THR A 350 -4.99 17.76 13.46
C THR A 350 -3.70 17.52 12.69
N ALA A 351 -3.81 16.85 11.54
CA ALA A 351 -2.71 16.70 10.59
C ALA A 351 -2.93 17.62 9.38
N ARG A 352 -1.95 18.48 9.07
CA ARG A 352 -2.04 19.45 7.97
C ARG A 352 -0.72 19.61 7.26
N ILE A 353 -0.75 19.86 5.95
CA ILE A 353 0.39 20.45 5.23
C ILE A 353 0.16 21.96 5.17
N LEU A 354 1.04 22.73 5.80
CA LEU A 354 0.98 24.19 5.83
C LEU A 354 1.81 24.78 4.67
N SER A 355 1.31 25.84 4.05
CA SER A 355 2.06 26.64 3.07
C SER A 355 2.65 27.87 3.76
N ASP A 356 3.81 27.70 4.39
CA ASP A 356 4.51 28.72 5.17
C ASP A 356 6.03 28.51 5.09
N SER A 357 6.72 29.35 4.32
CA SER A 357 8.17 29.28 4.14
C SER A 357 8.99 29.71 5.37
N GLU A 358 8.37 30.40 6.34
CA GLU A 358 9.05 30.75 7.60
C GLU A 358 9.01 29.57 8.60
N LEU A 359 7.97 28.74 8.51
CA LEU A 359 7.87 27.51 9.28
C LEU A 359 8.64 26.36 8.63
N ALA A 360 8.61 26.23 7.30
CA ALA A 360 9.30 25.19 6.55
C ALA A 360 10.81 25.18 6.82
N ARG A 361 11.43 24.01 6.75
CA ARG A 361 12.89 23.88 6.84
C ARG A 361 13.53 24.25 5.52
N SER A 362 12.93 23.79 4.42
CA SER A 362 13.26 24.17 3.05
C SER A 362 11.99 24.33 2.23
N GLY A 363 12.07 25.07 1.13
CA GLY A 363 10.91 25.24 0.26
C GLY A 363 9.85 26.17 0.87
N SER A 364 8.59 25.81 0.67
CA SER A 364 7.43 26.64 0.99
C SER A 364 6.37 25.92 1.82
N ARG A 365 6.54 24.62 2.08
CA ARG A 365 5.54 23.80 2.75
C ARG A 365 6.16 22.94 3.86
N VAL A 366 5.32 22.54 4.81
CA VAL A 366 5.74 21.72 5.95
C VAL A 366 4.58 20.88 6.47
N LEU A 367 4.85 19.64 6.90
CA LEU A 367 3.87 18.84 7.60
C LEU A 367 3.77 19.30 9.06
N ALA A 368 2.56 19.61 9.51
CA ALA A 368 2.23 19.96 10.88
C ALA A 368 1.30 18.92 11.51
N LEU A 369 1.74 18.34 12.62
CA LEU A 369 0.95 17.46 13.48
C LEU A 369 0.63 18.22 14.77
N GLU A 370 -0.56 18.80 14.82
CA GLU A 370 -1.03 19.67 15.89
C GLU A 370 -1.83 18.90 16.92
N PHE A 371 -1.57 19.16 18.19
CA PHE A 371 -2.31 18.57 19.29
C PHE A 371 -2.91 19.67 20.16
N ALA A 372 -4.24 19.66 20.35
CA ALA A 372 -4.95 20.72 21.07
C ALA A 372 -4.94 20.57 22.60
N GLY A 373 -4.48 19.45 23.15
CA GLY A 373 -4.31 19.24 24.59
C GLY A 373 -5.47 18.51 25.29
N ILE A 374 -5.14 17.98 26.48
CA ILE A 374 -5.97 17.44 27.58
C ILE A 374 -5.78 15.94 27.88
N GLU A 375 -5.86 15.00 26.92
CA GLU A 375 -5.63 13.55 27.19
C GLU A 375 -4.96 12.81 26.01
N ASP A 376 -4.27 11.69 26.30
CA ASP A 376 -3.34 10.93 25.41
C ASP A 376 -3.97 10.32 24.12
N SER A 377 -5.23 10.59 23.81
CA SER A 377 -6.03 9.85 22.84
C SER A 377 -6.13 10.46 21.43
N GLY A 378 -5.81 11.75 21.26
CA GLY A 378 -6.01 12.47 19.99
C GLY A 378 -4.80 12.50 19.06
N SER A 379 -4.07 11.40 18.84
CA SER A 379 -2.77 11.43 18.14
C SER A 379 -2.91 11.68 16.62
N PRO A 380 -2.63 12.89 16.10
CA PRO A 380 -2.68 13.12 14.66
C PRO A 380 -1.56 12.34 13.96
N ARG A 381 -1.84 11.89 12.74
CA ARG A 381 -0.92 11.07 11.94
C ARG A 381 -0.89 11.57 10.51
N ALA A 382 0.29 11.54 9.90
CA ALA A 382 0.43 11.59 8.46
C ALA A 382 1.13 10.31 7.99
N GLN A 383 0.69 9.74 6.88
CA GLN A 383 1.28 8.53 6.36
C GLN A 383 1.37 8.52 4.83
N THR A 384 2.42 7.88 4.32
CA THR A 384 2.56 7.54 2.91
C THR A 384 3.10 6.12 2.78
N PHE A 385 3.30 5.63 1.56
CA PHE A 385 3.88 4.32 1.31
C PHE A 385 5.10 4.47 0.44
N ALA A 386 6.16 3.75 0.80
CA ALA A 386 7.37 3.75 0.00
C ALA A 386 8.06 2.39 0.08
N ARG A 387 8.82 2.08 -0.97
CA ARG A 387 9.74 0.95 -0.95
C ARG A 387 11.00 1.34 -0.20
N ILE A 388 11.37 0.55 0.81
CA ILE A 388 12.66 0.71 1.47
C ILE A 388 13.76 0.41 0.44
N PRO A 389 14.76 1.28 0.24
CA PRO A 389 15.77 1.05 -0.78
C PRO A 389 16.73 -0.08 -0.38
N PHE A 390 17.33 -0.72 -1.38
CA PHE A 390 18.43 -1.66 -1.16
C PHE A 390 19.72 -0.91 -0.86
N ALA A 391 20.48 -1.37 0.13
CA ALA A 391 21.80 -0.83 0.41
C ALA A 391 22.72 -1.02 -0.81
N THR A 392 23.14 0.09 -1.43
CA THR A 392 24.11 0.11 -2.55
C THR A 392 25.53 0.45 -2.11
N SER A 393 25.72 0.82 -0.84
CA SER A 393 26.99 1.21 -0.22
C SER A 393 27.12 0.67 1.20
N ALA A 394 28.24 0.95 1.88
CA ALA A 394 28.40 0.62 3.29
C ALA A 394 27.38 1.38 4.16
N GLY A 395 26.61 0.65 4.97
CA GLY A 395 25.56 1.17 5.85
C GLY A 395 24.15 0.65 5.50
N GLY A 396 23.31 0.49 6.52
CA GLY A 396 21.94 0.03 6.37
C GLY A 396 20.98 1.08 5.80
N PRO A 397 19.81 0.66 5.26
CA PRO A 397 18.75 1.57 4.86
C PRO A 397 18.23 2.39 6.04
N ALA A 398 18.09 3.69 5.83
CA ALA A 398 17.60 4.61 6.84
C ALA A 398 16.57 5.57 6.25
N LEU A 399 15.64 6.05 7.09
CA LEU A 399 14.84 7.22 6.81
C LEU A 399 15.44 8.41 7.56
N LYS A 400 15.77 9.46 6.82
CA LYS A 400 16.19 10.74 7.38
C LYS A 400 15.10 11.76 7.17
N PHE A 401 14.85 12.56 8.18
CA PHE A 401 13.87 13.65 8.12
C PHE A 401 14.28 14.74 9.10
N TRP A 402 13.84 15.96 8.82
CA TRP A 402 13.99 17.07 9.73
C TRP A 402 12.73 17.21 10.55
N TYR A 403 12.89 17.53 11.83
CA TYR A 403 11.76 17.79 12.70
C TYR A 403 12.04 18.96 13.65
N ARG A 404 10.95 19.61 14.07
CA ARG A 404 10.93 20.69 15.06
C ARG A 404 9.62 20.62 15.83
N LYS A 405 9.65 20.96 17.10
CA LYS A 405 8.49 21.03 17.97
C LYS A 405 8.31 22.44 18.50
N VAL A 406 7.06 22.89 18.54
CA VAL A 406 6.64 24.15 19.16
C VAL A 406 5.54 23.87 20.18
N GLY A 407 5.58 24.53 21.32
CA GLY A 407 4.63 24.34 22.43
C GLY A 407 5.26 23.69 23.66
N SER A 408 4.51 23.65 24.76
CA SER A 408 5.00 23.25 26.09
C SER A 408 4.71 21.80 26.46
N GLY A 409 4.00 21.04 25.63
CA GLY A 409 3.73 19.61 25.88
C GLY A 409 5.01 18.76 25.89
N SER A 410 4.99 17.61 26.55
CA SER A 410 6.11 16.62 26.59
C SER A 410 6.11 15.66 25.40
N GLY A 411 5.28 15.91 24.39
CA GLY A 411 5.03 15.00 23.29
C GLY A 411 6.25 14.49 22.56
N THR A 412 6.10 13.26 22.10
CA THR A 412 7.06 12.51 21.31
C THR A 412 6.54 12.36 19.89
N LEU A 413 7.47 12.34 18.95
CA LEU A 413 7.21 11.93 17.59
C LEU A 413 7.42 10.42 17.49
N SER A 414 6.56 9.73 16.75
CA SER A 414 6.87 8.40 16.23
C SER A 414 7.12 8.49 14.75
N SER A 415 8.05 7.67 14.29
CA SER A 415 8.46 7.48 12.90
C SER A 415 8.23 6.01 12.51
N PRO A 416 8.44 5.63 11.23
CA PRO A 416 8.09 4.30 10.75
C PRO A 416 8.80 3.13 11.47
N ALA A 417 10.01 3.34 11.99
CA ALA A 417 10.79 2.29 12.65
C ALA A 417 11.08 2.58 14.15
N GLU A 418 10.74 3.76 14.65
CA GLU A 418 11.08 4.18 16.02
C GLU A 418 9.99 5.08 16.63
N SER A 419 9.65 4.84 17.89
CA SER A 419 8.71 5.63 18.68
C SER A 419 9.41 6.32 19.85
N GLY A 420 8.79 7.39 20.38
CA GLY A 420 9.33 8.09 21.55
C GLY A 420 10.42 9.12 21.23
N ILE A 421 10.50 9.60 19.99
CA ILE A 421 11.48 10.60 19.57
C ILE A 421 11.18 11.91 20.31
N VAL A 422 12.14 12.35 21.12
CA VAL A 422 11.98 13.58 21.92
C VAL A 422 11.96 14.80 21.00
N GLY A 423 10.92 15.61 21.14
CA GLY A 423 10.75 16.85 20.38
C GLY A 423 11.90 17.85 20.60
N SER A 424 12.30 18.55 19.54
CA SER A 424 13.37 19.56 19.56
C SER A 424 12.83 20.95 19.26
N ALA A 425 13.24 21.98 20.01
CA ALA A 425 12.80 23.36 19.77
C ALA A 425 13.37 23.98 18.48
N THR A 426 14.42 23.38 17.92
CA THR A 426 15.08 23.79 16.67
C THR A 426 15.00 22.67 15.64
N TRP A 427 15.07 23.03 14.36
CA TRP A 427 15.17 22.05 13.28
C TRP A 427 16.35 21.10 13.53
N THR A 428 16.03 19.82 13.66
CA THR A 428 16.99 18.75 13.97
C THR A 428 16.79 17.64 12.95
N GLU A 429 17.88 17.14 12.35
CA GLU A 429 17.80 15.96 11.49
C GLU A 429 17.77 14.70 12.38
N TYR A 430 16.83 13.81 12.08
CA TYR A 430 16.72 12.52 12.72
C TYR A 430 16.99 11.41 11.71
N THR A 431 17.55 10.30 12.19
CA THR A 431 17.79 9.10 11.38
C THR A 431 17.16 7.93 12.10
N THR A 432 16.21 7.27 11.44
CA THR A 432 15.67 5.98 11.91
C THR A 432 16.12 4.88 10.96
N CYS A 433 16.53 3.75 11.52
CA CYS A 433 17.09 2.64 10.76
C CYS A 433 16.03 1.59 10.46
N PHE A 434 15.97 1.15 9.21
CA PHE A 434 15.23 -0.06 8.87
C PHE A 434 16.09 -1.29 9.10
N GLN A 435 15.45 -2.40 9.41
CA GLN A 435 16.14 -3.69 9.51
C GLN A 435 16.58 -4.16 8.12
N PRO A 436 17.69 -4.89 7.98
CA PRO A 436 18.13 -5.44 6.69
C PRO A 436 17.04 -6.22 5.94
N ARG A 437 16.18 -6.93 6.68
CA ARG A 437 15.05 -7.71 6.12
C ARG A 437 13.97 -6.85 5.46
N GLU A 438 13.88 -5.56 5.78
CA GLU A 438 12.88 -4.64 5.24
C GLU A 438 13.29 -4.04 3.90
N GLN A 439 14.57 -4.14 3.50
CA GLN A 439 15.06 -3.64 2.21
C GLN A 439 14.25 -4.19 1.06
N GLY A 440 13.70 -3.32 0.21
CA GLY A 440 12.86 -3.61 -0.95
C GLY A 440 11.38 -3.84 -0.65
N GLN A 441 11.00 -4.02 0.62
CA GLN A 441 9.60 -4.13 1.02
C GLN A 441 8.90 -2.76 0.88
N VAL A 442 7.61 -2.79 0.54
CA VAL A 442 6.74 -1.62 0.62
C VAL A 442 6.27 -1.48 2.07
N ARG A 443 6.53 -0.33 2.68
CA ARG A 443 6.15 -0.06 4.07
C ARG A 443 5.34 1.23 4.14
N THR A 444 4.42 1.27 5.09
CA THR A 444 3.78 2.52 5.51
C THR A 444 4.81 3.35 6.23
N LEU A 445 5.10 4.52 5.70
CA LEU A 445 5.87 5.54 6.39
C LEU A 445 4.89 6.44 7.13
N ALA A 446 4.72 6.23 8.42
CA ALA A 446 3.85 7.03 9.27
C ALA A 446 4.65 7.91 10.25
N PHE A 447 4.19 9.15 10.37
CA PHE A 447 4.57 10.06 11.45
C PHE A 447 3.37 10.33 12.32
N SER A 448 3.51 10.18 13.63
CA SER A 448 2.45 10.50 14.57
C SER A 448 2.97 11.28 15.76
N SER A 449 2.21 12.28 16.19
CA SER A 449 2.51 13.03 17.41
C SER A 449 1.75 12.40 18.58
N LEU A 450 2.49 11.82 19.53
CA LEU A 450 1.95 11.35 20.81
C LEU A 450 2.22 12.41 21.87
N ASN A 451 1.22 12.84 22.62
CA ASN A 451 1.38 13.95 23.52
C ASN A 451 0.56 13.79 24.78
N SER A 452 1.16 14.08 25.93
CA SER A 452 0.49 14.10 27.23
C SER A 452 0.45 15.54 27.76
N GLY A 453 -0.77 16.03 28.03
CA GLY A 453 -1.01 17.18 28.92
C GLY A 453 -1.18 18.57 28.28
N SER A 454 -0.31 19.03 27.37
CA SER A 454 -0.37 20.42 26.85
C SER A 454 -0.32 20.51 25.32
N PRO A 455 -0.88 21.57 24.72
CA PRO A 455 -0.83 21.76 23.28
C PRO A 455 0.61 21.81 22.75
N SER A 456 0.84 21.15 21.62
CA SER A 456 2.07 21.32 20.86
C SER A 456 1.89 20.91 19.41
N THR A 457 2.78 21.42 18.57
CA THR A 457 2.86 21.06 17.15
C THR A 457 4.22 20.45 16.85
N HIS A 458 4.21 19.31 16.18
CA HIS A 458 5.42 18.75 15.54
C HIS A 458 5.40 19.10 14.06
N TYR A 459 6.44 19.80 13.62
CA TYR A 459 6.74 20.07 12.23
C TYR A 459 7.74 19.06 11.70
N ILE A 460 7.50 18.55 10.50
CA ILE A 460 8.33 17.55 9.82
C ILE A 460 8.55 18.02 8.39
N ASP A 461 9.77 17.84 7.89
CA ASP A 461 10.16 18.28 6.55
C ASP A 461 11.32 17.43 6.00
N ASP A 462 11.57 17.50 4.69
CA ASP A 462 12.68 16.86 3.98
C ASP A 462 12.83 15.35 4.27
N VAL A 463 11.73 14.62 4.27
CA VAL A 463 11.71 13.16 4.47
C VAL A 463 12.36 12.47 3.27
N ARG A 464 13.41 11.70 3.50
CA ARG A 464 14.13 10.98 2.44
C ARG A 464 14.74 9.69 2.93
N PHE A 465 14.89 8.74 2.02
CA PHE A 465 15.76 7.61 2.30
C PHE A 465 17.23 8.00 2.21
N ALA A 466 18.06 7.32 2.99
CA ALA A 466 19.51 7.39 2.93
C ALA A 466 20.11 6.02 3.29
N PHE A 467 21.41 5.87 3.08
CA PHE A 467 22.19 4.78 3.66
C PHE A 467 23.05 5.36 4.78
N ASP A 468 22.92 4.80 5.99
CA ASP A 468 23.66 5.28 7.17
C ASP A 468 24.58 4.17 7.69
N PRO A 469 25.90 4.44 7.86
CA PRO A 469 26.84 3.46 8.40
C PRO A 469 26.49 2.93 9.80
N ASN A 470 25.66 3.67 10.56
CA ASN A 470 25.21 3.24 11.88
C ASN A 470 23.94 2.37 11.84
N CYS A 471 23.30 2.26 10.68
CA CYS A 471 22.16 1.37 10.49
C CYS A 471 22.66 -0.05 10.13
N PRO A 472 22.00 -1.09 10.69
CA PRO A 472 22.38 -2.49 10.51
C PRO A 472 22.20 -3.02 9.09
#